data_AF-A0ABD3HNN0-F1
#
_entry.id   AF-A0ABD3HNN0-F1
#
_cell.length_a   1.000
_cell.length_b   1.000
_cell.length_c   1.000
_cell.angle_alpha   90.00
_cell.angle_beta   90.00
_cell.angle_gamma   90.00
#
_symmetry.space_group_name_H-M   'P 1'
#
loop_
_entity.id
_entity.type
_entity.pdbx_description
1 polymer ?
#
loop_
_entity_poly.entity_id
_entity_poly.type
_entity_poly.pdbx_seq_one_letter_code
_entity_poly.pdbx_strand_id
1 'polypeptide(L)'
;MASGGQVLEDSEILKLKERQESLLEKISCLCLRFCADELVSLETRQASILNQLCSLEQRLDSAIPELGLRGPPSCNQNFKLFEERHFRNGGGDGSACQNKTYSPSELYGSRSDVETRLTRILTTTGATFLFKRVPADYYERSFLERRDLLGASSIDHLCKSIVMVNSQAPDNIKDCSDRNNSKYYLIVIQYTARLNAEKVRQFVYSLNNGRLPKKKINMRLAPEAESNALTGFEHNAVTPFGMLTNIPVILSDAIVRLQPEFFWLGGGEVDLKLGIRTQDFIRILDPFIADCLY
;
A
#
# COMPACT_ATOMS: atom_id res chain seq x y z
N MET A 1 44.59 -46.45 -5.71
CA MET A 1 44.65 -45.74 -4.41
C MET A 1 44.23 -44.28 -4.61
N ALA A 2 42.93 -44.02 -4.77
CA ALA A 2 42.38 -42.66 -4.94
C ALA A 2 40.93 -42.63 -4.42
N SER A 3 40.74 -42.84 -3.12
CA SER A 3 39.40 -42.82 -2.50
C SER A 3 39.36 -42.20 -1.10
N GLY A 4 40.47 -41.65 -0.60
CA GLY A 4 40.55 -41.07 0.75
C GLY A 4 40.31 -39.56 0.82
N GLY A 5 40.57 -38.83 -0.27
CA GLY A 5 40.48 -37.36 -0.28
C GLY A 5 39.05 -36.81 -0.42
N GLN A 6 38.25 -37.38 -1.31
CA GLN A 6 36.86 -36.93 -1.55
C GLN A 6 35.92 -37.18 -0.36
N VAL A 7 36.15 -38.25 0.41
CA VAL A 7 35.31 -38.61 1.58
C VAL A 7 35.53 -37.65 2.75
N LEU A 8 36.70 -37.02 2.86
CA LEU A 8 37.00 -36.04 3.90
C LEU A 8 36.36 -34.67 3.60
N GLU A 9 36.38 -34.23 2.34
CA GLU A 9 35.74 -32.97 1.91
C GLU A 9 34.21 -33.03 2.07
N ASP A 10 33.58 -34.17 1.74
CA ASP A 10 32.13 -34.36 1.93
C ASP A 10 31.72 -34.34 3.41
N SER A 11 32.58 -34.82 4.32
CA SER A 11 32.34 -34.79 5.77
C SER A 11 32.40 -33.37 6.34
N GLU A 12 33.31 -32.53 5.84
CA GLU A 12 33.44 -31.14 6.28
C GLU A 12 32.27 -30.28 5.77
N ILE A 13 31.84 -30.50 4.53
CA ILE A 13 30.67 -29.83 3.94
C ILE A 13 29.41 -30.19 4.72
N LEU A 14 29.24 -31.45 5.13
CA LEU A 14 28.09 -31.88 5.92
C LEU A 14 28.04 -31.18 7.29
N LYS A 15 29.19 -31.11 7.99
CA LYS A 15 29.30 -30.39 9.28
C LYS A 15 29.02 -28.90 9.16
N LEU A 16 29.37 -28.27 8.03
CA LEU A 16 29.07 -26.87 7.77
C LEU A 16 27.58 -26.64 7.53
N LYS A 17 26.91 -27.55 6.81
CA LYS A 17 25.45 -27.49 6.61
C LYS A 17 24.68 -27.66 7.92
N GLU A 18 25.06 -28.61 8.76
CA GLU A 18 24.44 -28.80 10.09
C GLU A 18 24.60 -27.55 10.98
N ARG A 19 25.77 -26.90 10.94
CA ARG A 19 25.98 -25.62 11.66
C ARG A 19 25.12 -24.49 11.10
N GLN A 20 24.94 -24.42 9.78
CA GLN A 20 24.10 -23.42 9.13
C GLN A 20 22.62 -23.60 9.51
N GLU A 21 22.11 -24.82 9.49
CA GLU A 21 20.73 -25.12 9.90
C GLU A 21 20.50 -24.79 11.37
N SER A 22 21.43 -25.15 12.25
CA SER A 22 21.37 -24.79 13.68
C SER A 22 21.37 -23.27 13.90
N LEU A 23 22.11 -22.50 13.09
CA LEU A 23 22.11 -21.04 13.13
C LEU A 23 20.77 -20.45 12.66
N LEU A 24 20.19 -20.98 11.58
CA LEU A 24 18.89 -20.54 11.07
C LEU A 24 17.77 -20.80 12.08
N GLU A 25 17.81 -21.95 12.75
CA GLU A 25 16.85 -22.29 13.82
C GLU A 25 16.99 -21.33 15.02
N LYS A 26 18.22 -21.01 15.43
CA LYS A 26 18.47 -20.04 16.51
C LYS A 26 18.00 -18.63 16.15
N ILE A 27 18.23 -18.18 14.91
CA ILE A 27 17.76 -16.87 14.43
C ILE A 27 16.22 -16.84 14.42
N SER A 28 15.59 -17.90 13.91
CA SER A 28 14.13 -18.03 13.93
C SER A 28 13.56 -17.95 15.35
N CYS A 29 14.14 -18.69 16.30
CA CYS A 29 13.76 -18.62 17.70
C CYS A 29 14.01 -17.23 18.33
N LEU A 30 15.09 -16.54 17.96
CA LEU A 30 15.37 -15.20 18.45
C LEU A 30 14.36 -14.18 17.93
N CYS A 31 14.02 -14.24 16.63
CA CYS A 31 13.02 -13.38 16.02
C CYS A 31 11.62 -13.59 16.63
N LEU A 32 11.25 -14.85 16.89
CA LEU A 32 9.97 -15.16 17.56
C LEU A 32 9.92 -14.62 18.99
N ARG A 33 11.04 -14.71 19.74
CA ARG A 33 11.13 -14.14 21.10
C ARG A 33 11.08 -12.62 21.10
N PHE A 34 11.79 -11.97 20.17
CA PHE A 34 11.79 -10.51 20.05
C PHE A 34 10.39 -9.98 19.71
N CYS A 35 9.68 -10.65 18.80
CA CYS A 35 8.27 -10.34 18.50
C CYS A 35 7.36 -10.55 19.71
N ALA A 36 7.58 -11.60 20.51
CA ALA A 36 6.77 -11.87 21.71
C ALA A 36 7.00 -10.80 22.79
N ASP A 37 8.24 -10.38 23.02
CA ASP A 37 8.57 -9.34 24.00
C ASP A 37 8.01 -7.96 23.57
N GLU A 38 8.03 -7.64 22.26
CA GLU A 38 7.36 -6.44 21.73
C GLU A 38 5.83 -6.51 21.88
N LEU A 39 5.21 -7.66 21.63
CA LEU A 39 3.78 -7.90 21.84
C LEU A 39 3.39 -7.70 23.31
N VAL A 40 4.12 -8.31 24.25
CA VAL A 40 3.87 -8.16 25.70
C VAL A 40 4.07 -6.71 26.16
N SER A 41 5.10 -6.03 25.63
CA SER A 41 5.31 -4.59 25.89
C SER A 41 4.15 -3.74 25.37
N LEU A 42 3.62 -4.04 24.18
CA LEU A 42 2.46 -3.35 23.62
C LEU A 42 1.17 -3.62 24.41
N GLU A 43 0.93 -4.86 24.82
CA GLU A 43 -0.20 -5.23 25.68
C GLU A 43 -0.14 -4.52 27.03
N THR A 44 1.05 -4.44 27.63
CA THR A 44 1.27 -3.72 28.91
C THR A 44 1.00 -2.23 28.76
N ARG A 45 1.44 -1.61 27.64
CA ARG A 45 1.15 -0.20 27.34
C ARG A 45 -0.33 0.03 27.09
N GLN A 46 -1.00 -0.86 26.37
CA GLN A 46 -2.44 -0.79 26.13
C GLN A 46 -3.23 -0.87 27.44
N ALA A 47 -2.88 -1.79 28.34
CA ALA A 47 -3.51 -1.90 29.67
C ALA A 47 -3.30 -0.65 30.53
N SER A 48 -2.10 -0.05 30.49
CA SER A 48 -1.83 1.21 31.20
C SER A 48 -2.67 2.36 30.68
N ILE A 49 -2.86 2.48 29.37
CA ILE A 49 -3.68 3.53 28.75
C ILE A 49 -5.15 3.35 29.15
N LEU A 50 -5.67 2.12 29.11
CA LEU A 50 -7.05 1.83 29.52
C LEU A 50 -7.31 2.18 30.99
N ASN A 51 -6.36 1.89 31.89
CA ASN A 51 -6.47 2.27 33.29
C ASN A 51 -6.47 3.80 33.49
N GLN A 52 -5.64 4.53 32.73
CA GLN A 52 -5.63 5.99 32.78
C GLN A 52 -6.96 6.58 32.28
N LEU A 53 -7.50 6.05 31.18
CA LEU A 53 -8.80 6.48 30.65
C LEU A 53 -9.94 6.22 31.66
N CYS A 54 -9.97 5.04 32.28
CA CYS A 54 -10.97 4.71 33.30
C CYS A 54 -10.88 5.66 34.51
N SER A 55 -9.67 6.02 34.95
CA SER A 55 -9.48 6.98 36.04
C SER A 55 -9.94 8.41 35.68
N LEU A 56 -9.86 8.79 34.40
CA LEU A 56 -10.31 10.09 33.91
C LEU A 56 -11.84 10.12 33.78
N GLU A 57 -12.46 9.04 33.33
CA GLU A 57 -13.93 8.90 33.28
C GLU A 57 -14.55 9.00 34.67
N GLN A 58 -13.99 8.30 35.67
CA GLN A 58 -14.46 8.39 37.06
C GLN A 58 -14.34 9.80 37.66
N ARG A 59 -13.32 10.56 37.24
CA ARG A 59 -13.13 11.96 37.64
C ARG A 59 -14.09 12.91 36.93
N LEU A 60 -14.53 12.56 35.72
CA LEU A 60 -15.50 13.34 34.96
C LEU A 60 -16.92 13.12 35.49
N ASP A 61 -17.27 11.88 35.83
CA ASP A 61 -18.57 11.51 36.39
C ASP A 61 -18.80 12.09 37.80
N SER A 62 -17.73 12.25 38.59
CA SER A 62 -17.80 12.88 39.91
C SER A 62 -17.85 14.41 39.87
N ALA A 63 -17.66 15.03 38.70
CA ALA A 63 -17.66 16.49 38.52
C ALA A 63 -19.02 17.06 38.03
N ILE A 64 -20.02 16.22 37.78
CA ILE A 64 -21.35 16.64 37.31
C ILE A 64 -22.34 16.59 38.50
N PRO A 65 -22.89 17.74 38.97
CA PRO A 65 -23.98 17.72 39.94
C PRO A 65 -25.26 17.18 39.29
N GLU A 66 -25.98 16.33 40.02
CA GLU A 66 -27.25 15.71 39.60
C GLU A 66 -28.23 16.72 38.98
N LEU A 67 -28.50 16.55 37.69
CA LEU A 67 -29.82 16.81 37.12
C LEU A 67 -30.28 15.49 36.50
N GLY A 68 -31.11 14.79 37.25
CA GLY A 68 -31.63 13.49 36.87
C GLY A 68 -32.35 13.55 35.53
N LEU A 69 -32.09 12.54 34.70
CA LEU A 69 -33.05 11.83 33.86
C LEU A 69 -32.35 10.57 33.32
N ARG A 70 -32.93 9.40 33.61
CA ARG A 70 -32.45 8.08 33.16
C ARG A 70 -32.55 7.94 31.63
N GLY A 71 -31.50 7.42 31.01
CA GLY A 71 -31.51 6.73 29.72
C GLY A 71 -30.23 5.89 29.55
N PRO A 72 -30.27 4.67 28.96
CA PRO A 72 -29.10 3.80 28.85
C PRO A 72 -28.14 4.27 27.74
N PRO A 73 -26.84 3.93 27.79
CA PRO A 73 -25.84 4.52 26.90
C PRO A 73 -25.85 3.81 25.54
N SER A 74 -25.94 4.58 24.46
CA SER A 74 -25.52 4.13 23.13
C SER A 74 -24.10 4.66 22.87
N CYS A 75 -23.22 3.71 22.57
CA CYS A 75 -21.83 3.93 22.21
C CYS A 75 -21.73 4.69 20.87
N ASN A 76 -21.18 5.91 20.89
CA ASN A 76 -20.24 6.44 19.89
C ASN A 76 -20.07 7.95 20.08
N GLN A 77 -18.96 8.37 20.69
CA GLN A 77 -18.23 9.58 20.29
C GLN A 77 -17.02 9.77 21.19
N ASN A 78 -15.82 9.75 20.59
CA ASN A 78 -14.79 10.76 20.83
C ASN A 78 -13.58 10.47 19.95
N PHE A 79 -13.37 11.31 18.93
CA PHE A 79 -12.02 11.71 18.52
C PHE A 79 -12.12 13.03 17.74
N LYS A 80 -12.28 14.13 18.48
CA LYS A 80 -11.82 15.46 18.06
C LYS A 80 -10.79 15.88 19.08
N LEU A 81 -9.54 16.09 18.63
CA LEU A 81 -8.56 17.04 19.17
C LEU A 81 -7.19 16.73 18.54
N PHE A 82 -6.89 17.35 17.39
CA PHE A 82 -5.56 17.89 17.08
C PHE A 82 -5.65 18.67 15.77
N GLU A 83 -5.81 20.00 15.84
CA GLU A 83 -5.26 20.96 14.88
C GLU A 83 -5.73 22.38 15.23
N GLU A 84 -5.06 23.00 16.20
CA GLU A 84 -4.97 24.46 16.25
C GLU A 84 -3.55 24.84 16.68
N ARG A 85 -2.76 25.35 15.73
CA ARG A 85 -1.84 26.46 15.98
C ARG A 85 -1.27 27.07 14.69
N HIS A 86 -1.61 28.35 14.54
CA HIS A 86 -0.89 29.45 13.89
C HIS A 86 -1.05 29.69 12.38
N PHE A 87 -1.84 30.72 12.04
CA PHE A 87 -1.34 31.92 11.36
C PHE A 87 -2.11 33.17 11.85
N ARG A 88 -1.38 34.24 12.20
CA ARG A 88 -1.92 35.56 12.57
C ARG A 88 -1.59 36.57 11.46
N ASN A 89 -2.52 37.52 11.31
CA ASN A 89 -2.49 38.81 10.59
C ASN A 89 -2.70 38.75 9.05
N GLY A 90 -3.55 39.58 8.42
CA GLY A 90 -4.46 40.61 8.92
C GLY A 90 -5.19 41.33 7.75
N GLY A 91 -6.26 42.09 8.09
CA GLY A 91 -6.65 43.33 7.40
C GLY A 91 -7.51 43.30 6.12
N GLY A 92 -8.82 43.61 6.28
CA GLY A 92 -9.66 44.47 5.43
C GLY A 92 -9.99 44.06 3.98
N ASP A 93 -11.24 43.72 3.66
CA ASP A 93 -12.28 44.70 3.28
C ASP A 93 -13.60 43.99 2.95
N GLY A 94 -14.71 44.70 3.18
CA GLY A 94 -16.07 44.15 3.21
C GLY A 94 -16.63 43.71 1.86
N SER A 95 -17.24 42.53 1.85
CA SER A 95 -18.34 42.17 0.95
C SER A 95 -19.29 41.23 1.71
N ALA A 96 -20.58 41.54 1.66
CA ALA A 96 -21.62 40.84 2.40
C ALA A 96 -21.82 39.41 1.86
N CYS A 97 -21.15 38.44 2.50
CA CYS A 97 -21.37 37.02 2.27
C CYS A 97 -22.39 36.52 3.29
N GLN A 98 -23.54 36.01 2.82
CA GLN A 98 -24.50 35.33 3.67
C GLN A 98 -23.81 34.13 4.34
N ASN A 99 -23.65 34.19 5.67
CA ASN A 99 -23.08 33.12 6.47
C ASN A 99 -24.03 31.92 6.48
N LYS A 100 -23.86 30.98 5.54
CA LYS A 100 -24.30 29.60 5.75
C LYS A 100 -23.37 28.98 6.78
N THR A 101 -23.87 28.83 7.99
CA THR A 101 -23.29 27.94 9.00
C THR A 101 -23.39 26.51 8.48
N TYR A 102 -22.29 26.00 7.93
CA TYR A 102 -22.13 24.59 7.62
C TYR A 102 -21.80 23.84 8.91
N SER A 103 -22.53 22.76 9.13
CA SER A 103 -22.28 21.83 10.22
C SER A 103 -20.92 21.16 10.04
N PRO A 104 -20.16 20.82 11.11
CA PRO A 104 -18.91 20.08 11.00
C PRO A 104 -19.02 18.70 10.31
N SER A 105 -20.25 18.23 10.05
CA SER A 105 -20.57 17.01 9.30
C SER A 105 -20.60 17.18 7.79
N GLU A 106 -20.56 18.40 7.24
CA GLU A 106 -20.58 18.65 5.80
C GLU A 106 -19.17 18.76 5.17
N LEU A 107 -18.12 18.74 5.99
CA LEU A 107 -16.70 18.84 5.58
C LEU A 107 -15.97 17.49 5.45
N TYR A 108 -16.60 16.39 5.89
CA TYR A 108 -16.18 15.03 5.59
C TYR A 108 -17.35 14.34 4.91
N GLY A 109 -17.36 14.35 3.58
CA GLY A 109 -18.27 13.49 2.82
C GLY A 109 -18.15 12.06 3.35
N SER A 110 -19.27 11.36 3.48
CA SER A 110 -19.28 9.94 3.84
C SER A 110 -18.27 9.21 2.96
N ARG A 111 -17.33 8.46 3.56
CA ARG A 111 -16.39 7.64 2.80
C ARG A 111 -17.18 6.74 1.85
N SER A 112 -16.69 6.59 0.63
CA SER A 112 -17.31 5.67 -0.32
C SER A 112 -17.13 4.22 0.13
N ASP A 113 -17.93 3.31 -0.44
CA ASP A 113 -17.80 1.88 -0.19
C ASP A 113 -16.42 1.35 -0.62
N VAL A 114 -15.85 1.91 -1.70
CA VAL A 114 -14.50 1.57 -2.18
C VAL A 114 -13.45 2.00 -1.16
N GLU A 115 -13.49 3.26 -0.71
CA GLU A 115 -12.55 3.77 0.28
C GLU A 115 -12.65 2.99 1.60
N THR A 116 -13.87 2.66 2.05
CA THR A 116 -14.11 1.87 3.26
C THR A 116 -13.55 0.46 3.14
N ARG A 117 -13.82 -0.21 2.00
CA ARG A 117 -13.32 -1.56 1.73
C ARG A 117 -11.79 -1.61 1.69
N LEU A 118 -11.14 -0.66 0.99
CA LEU A 118 -9.69 -0.61 0.87
C LEU A 118 -9.01 -0.19 2.17
N THR A 119 -9.61 0.75 2.92
CA THR A 119 -9.17 1.11 4.28
C THR A 119 -9.13 -0.14 5.16
N ARG A 120 -10.19 -0.96 5.14
CA ARG A 120 -10.22 -2.20 5.91
C ARG A 120 -9.09 -3.15 5.51
N ILE A 121 -8.87 -3.37 4.21
CA ILE A 121 -7.79 -4.24 3.70
C ILE A 121 -6.43 -3.77 4.23
N LEU A 122 -6.10 -2.49 4.02
CA LEU A 122 -4.79 -1.93 4.38
C LEU A 122 -4.57 -1.86 5.90
N THR A 123 -5.60 -1.54 6.68
CA THR A 123 -5.50 -1.56 8.14
C THR A 123 -5.28 -2.97 8.65
N THR A 124 -5.96 -3.99 8.10
CA THR A 124 -5.76 -5.39 8.54
C THR A 124 -4.37 -5.96 8.25
N THR A 125 -3.63 -5.35 7.32
CA THR A 125 -2.24 -5.74 7.01
C THR A 125 -1.20 -4.91 7.78
N GLY A 126 -1.63 -3.99 8.65
CA GLY A 126 -0.76 -3.09 9.39
C GLY A 126 0.00 -2.11 8.51
N ALA A 127 -0.58 -1.72 7.36
CA ALA A 127 0.04 -0.75 6.46
C ALA A 127 0.04 0.66 7.07
N THR A 128 1.09 1.44 6.80
CA THR A 128 1.12 2.89 6.94
C THR A 128 0.68 3.51 5.61
N PHE A 129 -0.50 4.09 5.58
CA PHE A 129 -1.11 4.64 4.37
C PHE A 129 -1.97 5.87 4.64
N LEU A 130 -2.28 6.60 3.58
CA LEU A 130 -3.20 7.73 3.57
C LEU A 130 -4.10 7.66 2.35
N PHE A 131 -5.39 7.95 2.54
CA PHE A 131 -6.29 8.26 1.42
C PHE A 131 -6.46 9.76 1.31
N LYS A 132 -6.49 10.26 0.06
CA LYS A 132 -6.75 11.66 -0.23
C LYS A 132 -7.66 11.81 -1.44
N ARG A 133 -8.74 12.56 -1.27
CA ARG A 133 -9.60 13.00 -2.36
C ARG A 133 -8.96 14.16 -3.10
N VAL A 134 -9.05 14.17 -4.42
CA VAL A 134 -8.53 15.22 -5.29
C VAL A 134 -9.67 15.84 -6.10
N PRO A 135 -9.55 17.11 -6.54
CA PRO A 135 -10.60 17.76 -7.32
C PRO A 135 -10.81 17.11 -8.69
N ALA A 136 -11.97 17.35 -9.31
CA ALA A 136 -12.35 16.72 -10.57
C ALA A 136 -11.37 17.00 -11.72
N ASP A 137 -10.76 18.19 -11.73
CA ASP A 137 -9.78 18.63 -12.73
C ASP A 137 -8.34 18.10 -12.45
N TYR A 138 -8.17 17.18 -11.49
CA TYR A 138 -6.86 16.66 -11.08
C TYR A 138 -6.01 16.14 -12.26
N TYR A 139 -6.64 15.48 -13.24
CA TYR A 139 -5.96 14.93 -14.42
C TYR A 139 -5.69 15.94 -15.52
N GLU A 140 -6.27 17.14 -15.44
CA GLU A 140 -6.01 18.26 -16.36
C GLU A 140 -4.86 19.14 -15.85
N ARG A 141 -4.57 19.11 -14.55
CA ARG A 141 -3.49 19.86 -13.90
C ARG A 141 -2.10 19.32 -14.22
N SER A 142 -1.08 20.16 -14.07
CA SER A 142 0.33 19.78 -14.19
C SER A 142 0.77 18.82 -13.08
N PHE A 143 1.89 18.10 -13.28
CA PHE A 143 2.41 17.22 -12.23
C PHE A 143 2.84 17.96 -10.96
N LEU A 144 3.32 19.21 -11.07
CA LEU A 144 3.66 20.03 -9.90
C LEU A 144 2.42 20.33 -9.06
N GLU A 145 1.32 20.73 -9.69
CA GLU A 145 0.06 20.98 -8.99
C GLU A 145 -0.51 19.69 -8.37
N ARG A 146 -0.41 18.56 -9.07
CA ARG A 146 -0.83 17.25 -8.50
C ARG A 146 0.00 16.85 -7.29
N ARG A 147 1.32 17.10 -7.33
CA ARG A 147 2.23 16.89 -6.19
C ARG A 147 1.77 17.72 -5.00
N ASP A 148 1.51 19.00 -5.22
CA ASP A 148 1.10 19.94 -4.17
C ASP A 148 -0.26 19.56 -3.59
N LEU A 149 -1.22 19.21 -4.45
CA LEU A 149 -2.52 18.71 -4.03
C LEU A 149 -2.40 17.47 -3.15
N LEU A 150 -1.46 16.57 -3.41
CA LEU A 150 -1.26 15.37 -2.60
C LEU A 150 -0.35 15.57 -1.40
N GLY A 151 0.47 16.62 -1.37
CA GLY A 151 1.56 16.77 -0.40
C GLY A 151 2.70 15.78 -0.65
N ALA A 152 2.89 15.36 -1.91
CA ALA A 152 3.99 14.47 -2.28
C ALA A 152 5.33 15.21 -2.22
N SER A 153 6.41 14.51 -1.84
CA SER A 153 7.74 15.14 -1.71
C SER A 153 8.31 15.63 -3.05
N SER A 154 8.02 14.92 -4.14
CA SER A 154 8.35 15.33 -5.50
C SER A 154 7.35 14.74 -6.50
N ILE A 155 7.40 15.19 -7.75
CA ILE A 155 6.59 14.62 -8.85
C ILE A 155 6.90 13.15 -9.11
N ASP A 156 8.10 12.69 -8.75
CA ASP A 156 8.54 11.31 -8.89
C ASP A 156 7.90 10.38 -7.87
N HIS A 157 7.26 10.92 -6.81
CA HIS A 157 6.45 10.15 -5.87
C HIS A 157 5.01 9.97 -6.35
N LEU A 158 4.63 10.57 -7.48
CA LEU A 158 3.35 10.32 -8.13
C LEU A 158 3.51 9.11 -9.04
N CYS A 159 2.76 8.05 -8.79
CA CYS A 159 2.82 6.79 -9.52
C CYS A 159 1.47 6.42 -10.14
N LYS A 160 1.52 5.50 -11.10
CA LYS A 160 0.36 4.92 -11.77
C LYS A 160 0.50 3.41 -11.87
N SER A 161 -0.64 2.74 -11.86
CA SER A 161 -0.77 1.30 -12.05
C SER A 161 -1.27 1.04 -13.47
N ILE A 162 -0.61 0.14 -14.19
CA ILE A 162 -0.92 -0.17 -15.59
C ILE A 162 -1.04 -1.68 -15.74
N VAL A 163 -2.18 -2.17 -16.23
CA VAL A 163 -2.32 -3.59 -16.55
C VAL A 163 -1.75 -3.85 -17.94
N MET A 164 -0.81 -4.79 -18.01
CA MET A 164 -0.22 -5.28 -19.26
C MET A 164 -0.67 -6.71 -19.51
N VAL A 165 -0.93 -7.03 -20.78
CA VAL A 165 -1.30 -8.36 -21.27
C VAL A 165 -0.17 -8.96 -22.10
N ASN A 166 0.12 -10.24 -21.90
CA ASN A 166 0.92 -11.02 -22.82
C ASN A 166 0.04 -11.45 -24.01
N SER A 167 0.08 -10.66 -25.10
CA SER A 167 -0.78 -10.89 -26.26
C SER A 167 -0.39 -12.12 -27.10
N GLN A 168 0.72 -12.79 -26.75
CA GLN A 168 1.22 -13.98 -27.43
C GLN A 168 1.27 -15.20 -26.50
N ALA A 169 0.63 -15.10 -25.32
CA ALA A 169 0.48 -16.21 -24.38
C ALA A 169 -0.14 -17.42 -25.10
N PRO A 170 0.37 -18.65 -24.89
CA PRO A 170 -0.27 -19.84 -25.43
C PRO A 170 -1.62 -20.11 -24.74
N ASP A 171 -2.49 -20.91 -25.37
CA ASP A 171 -3.88 -21.11 -24.93
C ASP A 171 -4.01 -21.71 -23.53
N ASN A 172 -2.99 -22.39 -23.01
CA ASN A 172 -3.00 -22.92 -21.65
C ASN A 172 -2.73 -21.85 -20.57
N ILE A 173 -2.31 -20.64 -20.94
CA ILE A 173 -2.05 -19.52 -20.05
C ILE A 173 -3.15 -18.49 -20.23
N LYS A 174 -4.23 -18.66 -19.46
CA LYS A 174 -5.44 -17.84 -19.59
C LYS A 174 -5.58 -16.80 -18.47
N ASP A 175 -4.90 -17.00 -17.36
CA ASP A 175 -5.12 -16.26 -16.11
C ASP A 175 -3.82 -15.79 -15.45
N CYS A 176 -3.92 -15.46 -14.16
CA CYS A 176 -2.85 -14.90 -13.33
C CYS A 176 -2.34 -15.89 -12.26
N SER A 177 -2.59 -17.20 -12.43
CA SER A 177 -2.31 -18.21 -11.40
C SER A 177 -0.81 -18.49 -11.20
N ASP A 178 -0.03 -18.56 -12.28
CA ASP A 178 1.43 -18.66 -12.22
C ASP A 178 2.06 -17.27 -12.33
N ARG A 179 2.51 -16.72 -11.19
CA ARG A 179 3.11 -15.38 -11.13
C ARG A 179 4.34 -15.23 -12.04
N ASN A 180 5.06 -16.32 -12.29
CA ASN A 180 6.25 -16.32 -13.15
C ASN A 180 5.90 -16.44 -14.64
N ASN A 181 4.64 -16.74 -14.95
CA ASN A 181 4.17 -16.95 -16.31
C ASN A 181 2.67 -16.63 -16.46
N SER A 182 2.27 -15.42 -16.05
CA SER A 182 0.88 -14.98 -16.07
C SER A 182 0.50 -14.35 -17.41
N LYS A 183 -0.79 -14.43 -17.77
CA LYS A 183 -1.31 -13.72 -18.93
C LYS A 183 -1.29 -12.20 -18.73
N TYR A 184 -1.50 -11.74 -17.50
CA TYR A 184 -1.53 -10.33 -17.15
C TYR A 184 -0.54 -10.01 -16.02
N TYR A 185 0.00 -8.80 -16.07
CA TYR A 185 0.84 -8.22 -15.02
C TYR A 185 0.38 -6.79 -14.76
N LEU A 186 0.30 -6.38 -13.51
CA LEU A 186 0.08 -4.99 -13.14
C LEU A 186 1.44 -4.34 -12.87
N ILE A 187 1.74 -3.24 -13.54
CA ILE A 187 3.02 -2.54 -13.43
C ILE A 187 2.82 -1.20 -12.75
N VAL A 188 3.58 -0.94 -11.70
CA VAL A 188 3.58 0.34 -10.99
C VAL A 188 4.84 1.12 -11.36
N ILE A 189 4.64 2.28 -11.96
CA ILE A 189 5.71 3.22 -12.38
C ILE A 189 5.36 4.65 -12.00
N GLN A 190 6.35 5.53 -12.00
CA GLN A 190 6.17 6.96 -11.76
C GLN A 190 5.43 7.62 -12.94
N TYR A 191 4.65 8.69 -12.70
CA TYR A 191 3.96 9.43 -13.76
C TYR A 191 4.92 10.10 -14.73
N THR A 192 6.07 10.55 -14.21
CA THR A 192 7.15 11.17 -14.98
C THR A 192 7.88 10.18 -15.88
N ALA A 193 7.76 8.88 -15.60
CA ALA A 193 8.45 7.83 -16.32
C ALA A 193 7.62 7.25 -17.48
N ARG A 194 8.34 6.70 -18.46
CA ARG A 194 7.76 5.95 -19.58
C ARG A 194 8.10 4.47 -19.41
N LEU A 195 7.08 3.62 -19.50
CA LEU A 195 7.24 2.18 -19.44
C LEU A 195 7.99 1.66 -20.68
N ASN A 196 9.02 0.86 -20.45
CA ASN A 196 9.73 0.12 -21.48
C ASN A 196 9.20 -1.33 -21.55
N ALA A 197 8.26 -1.57 -22.48
CA ALA A 197 7.64 -2.89 -22.64
C ALA A 197 8.64 -4.00 -23.02
N GLU A 198 9.76 -3.66 -23.66
CA GLU A 198 10.82 -4.63 -23.99
C GLU A 198 11.58 -5.08 -22.73
N LYS A 199 11.90 -4.17 -21.81
CA LYS A 199 12.49 -4.52 -20.50
C LYS A 199 11.54 -5.40 -19.68
N VAL A 200 10.25 -5.07 -19.64
CA VAL A 200 9.22 -5.91 -18.98
C VAL A 200 9.18 -7.31 -19.61
N ARG A 201 9.20 -7.38 -20.94
CA ARG A 201 9.19 -8.64 -21.68
C ARG A 201 10.42 -9.50 -21.38
N GLN A 202 11.60 -8.89 -21.29
CA GLN A 202 12.85 -9.56 -20.90
C GLN A 202 12.79 -10.04 -19.45
N PHE A 203 12.27 -9.21 -18.55
CA PHE A 203 12.07 -9.56 -17.15
C PHE A 203 11.14 -10.78 -17.00
N VAL A 204 9.94 -10.75 -17.58
CA VAL A 204 9.00 -11.89 -17.54
C VAL A 204 9.60 -13.14 -18.19
N TYR A 205 10.36 -13.00 -19.28
CA TYR A 205 11.08 -14.12 -19.88
C TYR A 205 12.10 -14.75 -18.93
N SER A 206 12.80 -13.95 -18.12
CA SER A 206 13.76 -14.44 -17.13
C SER A 206 13.11 -15.19 -15.97
N LEU A 207 11.88 -14.81 -15.55
CA LEU A 207 11.12 -15.51 -14.51
C LEU A 207 10.67 -16.92 -14.92
N ASN A 208 10.48 -17.12 -16.21
CA ASN A 208 9.82 -18.27 -16.79
C ASN A 208 10.73 -19.53 -16.88
N ASN A 209 11.99 -19.47 -16.43
CA ASN A 209 12.91 -20.63 -16.31
C ASN A 209 12.97 -21.53 -17.56
N GLY A 210 12.88 -20.93 -18.76
CA GLY A 210 12.94 -21.66 -20.03
C GLY A 210 11.65 -22.38 -20.46
N ARG A 211 10.53 -22.28 -19.72
CA ARG A 211 9.28 -23.00 -20.03
C ARG A 211 8.57 -22.49 -21.29
N LEU A 212 8.69 -21.20 -21.59
CA LEU A 212 8.16 -20.58 -22.81
C LEU A 212 9.28 -19.97 -23.66
N PRO A 213 9.20 -20.11 -24.99
CA PRO A 213 10.11 -19.40 -25.88
C PRO A 213 9.79 -17.90 -25.89
N LYS A 214 10.83 -17.08 -26.09
CA LYS A 214 10.78 -15.61 -26.10
C LYS A 214 9.68 -15.01 -26.99
N LYS A 215 9.34 -15.68 -28.11
CA LYS A 215 8.27 -15.28 -29.05
C LYS A 215 6.84 -15.40 -28.49
N LYS A 216 6.65 -16.15 -27.41
CA LYS A 216 5.36 -16.33 -26.71
C LYS A 216 5.15 -15.32 -25.58
N ILE A 217 6.01 -14.31 -25.50
CA ILE A 217 5.93 -13.23 -24.53
C ILE A 217 5.96 -11.93 -25.31
N ASN A 218 4.82 -11.24 -25.38
CA ASN A 218 4.67 -9.92 -26.00
C ASN A 218 3.79 -9.06 -25.09
N MET A 219 4.43 -8.23 -24.28
CA MET A 219 3.74 -7.38 -23.32
C MET A 219 3.14 -6.17 -24.02
N ARG A 220 1.83 -6.02 -23.94
CA ARG A 220 1.05 -4.90 -24.49
C ARG A 220 0.17 -4.31 -23.40
N LEU A 221 -0.24 -3.05 -23.57
CA LEU A 221 -1.23 -2.46 -22.70
C LEU A 221 -2.54 -3.26 -22.81
N ALA A 222 -3.11 -3.67 -21.67
CA ALA A 222 -4.40 -4.34 -21.69
C ALA A 222 -5.49 -3.35 -22.14
N PRO A 223 -6.46 -3.80 -22.97
CA PRO A 223 -7.65 -3.01 -23.27
C PRO A 223 -8.36 -2.56 -21.98
N GLU A 224 -8.96 -1.38 -21.99
CA GLU A 224 -9.60 -0.81 -20.80
C GLU A 224 -10.69 -1.72 -20.23
N ALA A 225 -11.53 -2.29 -21.08
CA ALA A 225 -12.57 -3.23 -20.65
C ALA A 225 -11.99 -4.47 -19.94
N GLU A 226 -10.86 -5.00 -20.40
CA GLU A 226 -10.16 -6.11 -19.75
C GLU A 226 -9.53 -5.67 -18.42
N SER A 227 -8.88 -4.50 -18.39
CA SER A 227 -8.33 -3.92 -17.14
C SER A 227 -9.42 -3.72 -16.09
N ASN A 228 -10.58 -3.17 -16.48
CA ASN A 228 -11.69 -2.93 -15.58
C ASN A 228 -12.28 -4.24 -15.07
N ALA A 229 -12.44 -5.26 -15.93
CA ALA A 229 -12.94 -6.57 -15.53
C ALA A 229 -11.99 -7.31 -14.58
N LEU A 230 -10.67 -7.19 -14.79
CA LEU A 230 -9.66 -7.85 -13.96
C LEU A 230 -9.45 -7.14 -12.62
N THR A 231 -9.40 -5.81 -12.63
CA THR A 231 -9.08 -5.02 -11.44
C THR A 231 -10.30 -4.61 -10.64
N GLY A 232 -11.46 -4.46 -11.28
CA GLY A 232 -12.65 -3.86 -10.67
C GLY A 232 -12.58 -2.33 -10.55
N PHE A 233 -11.60 -1.70 -11.20
CA PHE A 233 -11.40 -0.25 -11.19
C PHE A 233 -11.36 0.29 -12.61
N GLU A 234 -11.94 1.46 -12.81
CA GLU A 234 -11.90 2.16 -14.09
C GLU A 234 -10.53 2.81 -14.36
N HIS A 235 -10.38 3.35 -15.58
CA HIS A 235 -9.19 4.12 -15.94
C HIS A 235 -8.92 5.22 -14.90
N ASN A 236 -7.65 5.49 -14.62
CA ASN A 236 -7.19 6.44 -13.59
C ASN A 236 -7.51 6.09 -12.11
N ALA A 237 -8.31 5.07 -11.85
CA ALA A 237 -8.65 4.61 -10.50
C ALA A 237 -7.82 3.40 -10.05
N VAL A 238 -7.17 2.69 -10.99
CA VAL A 238 -6.52 1.38 -10.74
C VAL A 238 -5.54 1.41 -9.58
N THR A 239 -5.78 0.53 -8.61
CA THR A 239 -4.90 0.26 -7.48
C THR A 239 -4.63 -1.25 -7.37
N PRO A 240 -3.43 -1.68 -6.93
CA PRO A 240 -3.11 -3.11 -6.78
C PRO A 240 -3.83 -3.78 -5.59
N PHE A 241 -4.47 -3.00 -4.72
CA PHE A 241 -5.16 -3.51 -3.53
C PHE A 241 -6.63 -3.77 -3.81
N GLY A 242 -7.14 -4.92 -3.36
CA GLY A 242 -8.56 -5.24 -3.47
C GLY A 242 -9.06 -5.39 -4.90
N MET A 243 -8.17 -5.81 -5.83
CA MET A 243 -8.56 -6.17 -7.19
C MET A 243 -9.47 -7.40 -7.22
N LEU A 244 -10.30 -7.53 -8.26
CA LEU A 244 -11.14 -8.72 -8.46
C LEU A 244 -10.32 -9.97 -8.81
N THR A 245 -9.21 -9.78 -9.51
CA THR A 245 -8.23 -10.82 -9.85
C THR A 245 -6.92 -10.56 -9.14
N ASN A 246 -6.28 -11.60 -8.61
CA ASN A 246 -4.94 -11.50 -8.04
C ASN A 246 -3.89 -11.41 -9.16
N ILE A 247 -3.70 -10.22 -9.73
CA ILE A 247 -2.73 -9.97 -10.80
C ILE A 247 -1.32 -9.78 -10.19
N PRO A 248 -0.28 -10.53 -10.63
CA PRO A 248 1.09 -10.29 -10.19
C PRO A 248 1.53 -8.86 -10.46
N VAL A 249 2.14 -8.25 -9.46
CA VAL A 249 2.60 -6.86 -9.50
C VAL A 249 4.07 -6.80 -9.85
N ILE A 250 4.44 -5.93 -10.78
CA ILE A 250 5.81 -5.50 -11.04
C ILE A 250 5.95 -4.06 -10.56
N LEU A 251 6.79 -3.83 -9.57
CA LEU A 251 7.14 -2.52 -9.05
C LEU A 251 8.43 -2.05 -9.70
N SER A 252 8.43 -0.83 -10.25
CA SER A 252 9.66 -0.22 -10.74
C SER A 252 10.69 -0.07 -9.61
N ASP A 253 11.91 -0.52 -9.87
CA ASP A 253 13.05 -0.34 -8.96
C ASP A 253 13.34 1.13 -8.62
N ALA A 254 12.98 2.07 -9.50
CA ALA A 254 13.09 3.51 -9.26
C ALA A 254 12.18 3.98 -8.10
N ILE A 255 11.01 3.37 -7.93
CA ILE A 255 10.10 3.67 -6.80
C ILE A 255 10.70 3.17 -5.49
N VAL A 256 11.38 2.02 -5.51
CA VAL A 256 12.07 1.45 -4.33
C VAL A 256 13.18 2.38 -3.81
N ARG A 257 13.77 3.18 -4.70
CA ARG A 257 14.84 4.13 -4.38
C ARG A 257 14.35 5.52 -3.95
N LEU A 258 13.04 5.77 -3.94
CA LEU A 258 12.49 7.08 -3.56
C LEU A 258 12.83 7.44 -2.11
N GLN A 259 13.04 8.74 -1.89
CA GLN A 259 13.23 9.35 -0.58
C GLN A 259 12.33 10.58 -0.48
N PRO A 260 11.40 10.63 0.49
CA PRO A 260 11.06 9.59 1.46
C PRO A 260 10.47 8.32 0.82
N GLU A 261 10.52 7.19 1.53
CA GLU A 261 9.99 5.89 1.08
C GLU A 261 8.45 5.82 1.13
N PHE A 262 7.77 6.76 0.48
CA PHE A 262 6.32 6.89 0.45
C PHE A 262 5.85 7.46 -0.88
N PHE A 263 4.96 6.77 -1.60
CA PHE A 263 4.50 7.20 -2.91
C PHE A 263 2.98 7.15 -3.04
N TRP A 264 2.45 7.86 -4.02
CA TRP A 264 1.03 8.01 -4.29
C TRP A 264 0.64 7.27 -5.57
N LEU A 265 -0.53 6.65 -5.59
CA LEU A 265 -1.10 5.97 -6.75
C LEU A 265 -2.64 6.06 -6.75
N GLY A 266 -3.29 5.42 -7.74
CA GLY A 266 -4.74 5.27 -7.75
C GLY A 266 -5.26 4.66 -6.45
N GLY A 267 -6.39 5.17 -5.95
CA GLY A 267 -7.02 4.75 -4.70
C GLY A 267 -8.28 3.91 -4.88
N GLY A 268 -8.58 3.44 -6.11
CA GLY A 268 -9.79 2.68 -6.42
C GLY A 268 -10.95 3.51 -6.98
N GLU A 269 -10.83 4.84 -6.98
CA GLU A 269 -11.76 5.77 -7.64
C GLU A 269 -10.95 6.89 -8.35
N VAL A 270 -11.55 7.54 -9.35
CA VAL A 270 -10.85 8.56 -10.16
C VAL A 270 -10.39 9.75 -9.31
N ASP A 271 -11.16 10.14 -8.31
CA ASP A 271 -10.85 11.23 -7.39
C ASP A 271 -10.17 10.76 -6.09
N LEU A 272 -9.96 9.46 -5.90
CA LEU A 272 -9.33 8.91 -4.70
C LEU A 272 -7.88 8.50 -4.98
N LYS A 273 -6.95 8.94 -4.13
CA LYS A 273 -5.52 8.60 -4.21
C LYS A 273 -5.06 7.91 -2.94
N LEU A 274 -4.29 6.85 -3.13
CA LEU A 274 -3.66 6.08 -2.07
C LEU A 274 -2.20 6.50 -1.97
N GLY A 275 -1.80 7.05 -0.83
CA GLY A 275 -0.42 7.18 -0.43
C GLY A 275 -0.04 6.00 0.46
N ILE A 276 1.10 5.36 0.22
CA ILE A 276 1.54 4.20 1.00
C ILE A 276 3.07 4.17 1.15
N ARG A 277 3.53 3.70 2.31
CA ARG A 277 4.95 3.45 2.53
C ARG A 277 5.45 2.34 1.61
N THR A 278 6.58 2.55 0.95
CA THR A 278 7.15 1.61 -0.02
C THR A 278 7.38 0.23 0.58
N GLN A 279 7.91 0.15 1.80
CA GLN A 279 8.16 -1.13 2.45
C GLN A 279 6.87 -1.90 2.79
N ASP A 280 5.77 -1.20 3.10
CA ASP A 280 4.47 -1.84 3.35
C ASP A 280 3.89 -2.39 2.05
N PHE A 281 3.97 -1.62 0.97
CA PHE A 281 3.56 -2.07 -0.36
C PHE A 281 4.30 -3.35 -0.76
N ILE A 282 5.63 -3.39 -0.59
CA ILE A 282 6.45 -4.56 -0.90
C ILE A 282 6.06 -5.75 -0.02
N ARG A 283 5.93 -5.55 1.29
CA ARG A 283 5.56 -6.63 2.23
C ARG A 283 4.20 -7.25 1.90
N ILE A 284 3.22 -6.43 1.55
CA ILE A 284 1.83 -6.86 1.40
C ILE A 284 1.58 -7.54 0.05
N LEU A 285 2.13 -6.98 -1.04
CA LEU A 285 1.87 -7.45 -2.39
C LEU A 285 2.93 -8.41 -2.92
N ASP A 286 4.09 -8.49 -2.24
CA ASP A 286 5.25 -9.25 -2.67
C ASP A 286 5.56 -9.02 -4.16
N PRO A 287 5.70 -7.76 -4.63
CA PRO A 287 5.83 -7.46 -6.04
C PRO A 287 7.19 -7.92 -6.56
N PHE A 288 7.25 -8.24 -7.85
CA PHE A 288 8.51 -8.30 -8.56
C PHE A 288 9.13 -6.90 -8.64
N ILE A 289 10.41 -6.76 -8.29
CA ILE A 289 11.14 -5.49 -8.44
C ILE A 289 11.98 -5.56 -9.71
N ALA A 290 11.76 -4.62 -10.64
CA ALA A 290 12.45 -4.64 -11.94
C ALA A 290 12.72 -3.23 -12.48
N ASP A 291 13.80 -3.10 -13.25
CA ASP A 291 13.99 -1.99 -14.17
C ASP A 291 13.06 -2.18 -15.37
N CYS A 292 12.03 -1.34 -15.45
CA CYS A 292 11.01 -1.37 -16.49
C CYS A 292 10.84 -0.03 -17.21
N LEU A 293 11.79 0.90 -17.06
CA LEU A 293 11.69 2.27 -17.56
C LEU A 293 12.65 2.51 -18.75
N TYR A 294 12.44 3.60 -19.50
CA TYR A 294 13.40 4.07 -20.51
C TYR A 294 14.60 4.77 -19.88
#